data_AF-A0A9E0MIR0-F1
#
_entry.id   AF-A0A9E0MIR0-F1
#
_cell.length_a   1.000
_cell.length_b   1.000
_cell.length_c   1.000
_cell.angle_alpha   90.00
_cell.angle_beta   90.00
_cell.angle_gamma   90.00
#
_symmetry.space_group_name_H-M   'P 1'
#
loop_
_entity.id
_entity.type
_entity.pdbx_description
1 polymer ?
#
loop_
_entity_poly.entity_id
_entity_poly.type
_entity_poly.pdbx_seq_one_letter_code
_entity_poly.pdbx_strand_id
1 'polypeptide(L)'
;MLEQHQLASKEAIDSVIGHVRGRKQSAGAELTFDDLRRDVKQHFRERVVAKLTDPALSSQDSYRQMRTMLDDLAPADRGNLAEAWYHGRFASDADRHVAVNVPRTGGENAGKTERRVVDMVQGETAVEVKDVAGKIDANQFEAYLDLLKIQEEGGDVGITKLKYVFTKPEGAVANLEKVATAMQDSRTAGRLTVEVFDHSGQRHVARSPEDALRLLHTLEKESP
;
A
#
# COMPACT_ATOMS: atom_id res chain seq x y z
N MET A 1 9.45 -14.90 10.10
CA MET A 1 9.62 -13.42 10.06
C MET A 1 10.42 -12.87 11.25
N LEU A 2 9.90 -12.77 12.49
CA LEU A 2 10.61 -12.08 13.58
C LEU A 2 11.99 -12.70 13.91
N GLU A 3 12.07 -14.01 14.09
CA GLU A 3 13.34 -14.72 14.34
C GLU A 3 14.23 -14.73 13.08
N GLN A 4 13.64 -15.07 11.93
CA GLN A 4 14.32 -15.14 10.63
C GLN A 4 15.06 -13.85 10.26
N HIS A 5 14.49 -12.70 10.62
CA HIS A 5 15.06 -11.37 10.36
C HIS A 5 15.75 -10.76 11.58
N GLN A 6 16.00 -11.56 12.62
CA GLN A 6 16.71 -11.16 13.84
C GLN A 6 16.09 -9.95 14.57
N LEU A 7 14.77 -9.80 14.48
CA LEU A 7 14.00 -8.71 15.14
C LEU A 7 13.65 -9.05 16.59
N ALA A 8 13.58 -10.35 16.90
CA ALA A 8 13.37 -10.91 18.22
C ALA A 8 13.89 -12.34 18.27
N SER A 9 14.44 -12.77 19.41
CA SER A 9 14.69 -14.19 19.65
C SER A 9 13.38 -14.93 19.97
N LYS A 10 13.40 -16.25 19.88
CA LYS A 10 12.26 -17.09 20.28
C LYS A 10 11.83 -16.82 21.72
N GLU A 11 12.80 -16.70 22.63
CA GLU A 11 12.55 -16.44 24.05
C GLU A 11 11.88 -15.08 24.26
N ALA A 12 12.27 -14.05 23.49
CA ALA A 12 11.62 -12.75 23.53
C ALA A 12 10.17 -12.83 23.04
N ILE A 13 9.90 -13.59 21.98
CA ILE A 13 8.53 -13.80 21.46
C ILE A 13 7.69 -14.57 22.48
N ASP A 14 8.21 -15.66 23.03
CA ASP A 14 7.53 -16.48 24.05
C ASP A 14 7.24 -15.68 25.33
N SER A 15 8.17 -14.80 25.73
CA SER A 15 7.98 -13.88 26.87
C SER A 15 6.82 -12.91 26.64
N VAL A 16 6.72 -12.30 25.45
CA VAL A 16 5.61 -11.41 25.09
C VAL A 16 4.29 -12.17 25.04
N ILE A 17 4.28 -13.39 24.47
CA ILE A 17 3.11 -14.26 24.46
C ILE A 17 2.64 -14.58 25.88
N GLY A 18 3.58 -14.93 26.77
CA GLY A 18 3.31 -15.18 28.19
C GLY A 18 2.72 -13.96 28.90
N HIS A 19 3.28 -12.77 28.65
CA HIS A 19 2.78 -11.53 29.22
C HIS A 19 1.36 -11.18 28.75
N VAL A 20 1.08 -11.32 27.45
CA VAL A 20 -0.26 -11.09 26.88
C VAL A 20 -1.28 -12.07 27.47
N ARG A 21 -0.92 -13.35 27.56
CA ARG A 21 -1.74 -14.40 28.18
C ARG A 21 -2.06 -14.08 29.64
N GLY A 22 -1.05 -13.79 30.45
CA GLY A 22 -1.21 -13.49 31.87
C GLY A 22 -2.09 -12.27 32.13
N ARG A 23 -1.90 -11.20 31.35
CA ARG A 23 -2.74 -9.99 31.44
C ARG A 23 -4.20 -10.27 31.11
N LYS A 24 -4.49 -11.03 30.05
CA LYS A 24 -5.86 -11.35 29.61
C LYS A 24 -6.58 -12.29 30.58
N GLN A 25 -5.88 -13.31 31.07
CA GLN A 25 -6.39 -14.21 32.11
C GLN A 25 -6.73 -13.47 33.41
N SER A 26 -5.86 -12.55 33.84
CA SER A 26 -6.10 -11.73 35.04
C SER A 26 -7.32 -10.81 34.88
N ALA A 27 -7.66 -10.42 33.66
CA ALA A 27 -8.84 -9.62 33.34
C ALA A 27 -10.12 -10.47 33.16
N GLY A 28 -10.06 -11.80 33.32
CA GLY A 28 -11.19 -12.70 33.10
C GLY A 28 -11.66 -12.78 31.64
N ALA A 29 -10.86 -12.29 30.69
CA ALA A 29 -11.21 -12.28 29.28
C ALA A 29 -10.83 -13.60 28.61
N GLU A 30 -11.71 -14.12 27.75
CA GLU A 30 -11.36 -15.22 26.85
C GLU A 30 -10.26 -14.76 25.88
N LEU A 31 -9.16 -15.52 25.81
CA LEU A 31 -8.05 -15.22 24.92
C LEU A 31 -8.21 -16.00 23.62
N THR A 32 -8.48 -15.29 22.53
CA THR A 32 -8.47 -15.88 21.20
C THR A 32 -7.05 -15.87 20.61
N PHE A 33 -6.82 -16.72 19.60
CA PHE A 33 -5.56 -16.69 18.85
C PHE A 33 -5.35 -15.35 18.13
N ASP A 34 -6.43 -14.72 17.66
CA ASP A 34 -6.37 -13.43 16.97
C ASP A 34 -6.00 -12.28 17.92
N ASP A 35 -6.48 -12.30 19.17
CA ASP A 35 -6.05 -11.35 20.20
C ASP A 35 -4.55 -11.46 20.45
N LEU A 36 -4.05 -12.70 20.60
CA LEU A 36 -2.63 -12.95 20.82
C LEU A 36 -1.80 -12.48 19.61
N ARG A 37 -2.23 -12.83 18.39
CA ARG A 37 -1.57 -12.41 17.15
C ARG A 37 -1.52 -10.89 17.04
N ARG A 38 -2.63 -10.20 17.33
CA ARG A 38 -2.71 -8.73 17.30
C ARG A 38 -1.75 -8.11 18.31
N ASP A 39 -1.75 -8.57 19.55
CA ASP A 39 -0.96 -7.97 20.62
C ASP A 39 0.55 -8.21 20.42
N VAL A 40 0.94 -9.41 19.94
CA VAL A 40 2.34 -9.71 19.56
C VAL A 40 2.77 -8.85 18.37
N LYS A 41 1.94 -8.72 17.33
CA LYS A 41 2.23 -7.83 16.20
C LYS A 41 2.44 -6.39 16.64
N GLN A 42 1.58 -5.89 17.52
CA GLN A 42 1.69 -4.53 18.04
C GLN A 42 3.00 -4.34 18.82
N HIS A 43 3.39 -5.31 19.65
CA HIS A 43 4.63 -5.24 20.42
C HIS A 43 5.89 -5.12 19.54
N PHE A 44 5.96 -5.87 18.45
CA PHE A 44 7.14 -5.87 17.57
C PHE A 44 7.03 -4.89 16.38
N ARG A 45 5.91 -4.18 16.24
CA ARG A 45 5.63 -3.32 15.06
C ARG A 45 6.73 -2.29 14.83
N GLU A 46 7.17 -1.59 15.86
CA GLU A 46 8.20 -0.54 15.74
C GLU A 46 9.52 -1.10 15.22
N ARG A 47 9.95 -2.26 15.72
CA ARG A 47 11.19 -2.91 15.26
C ARG A 47 11.10 -3.37 13.82
N VAL A 48 9.95 -3.94 13.44
CA VAL A 48 9.68 -4.37 12.06
C VAL A 48 9.73 -3.17 11.12
N VAL A 49 9.03 -2.08 11.46
CA VAL A 49 9.00 -0.86 10.64
C VAL A 49 10.38 -0.20 10.57
N ALA A 50 11.07 -0.03 11.70
CA ALA A 50 12.42 0.54 11.73
C ALA A 50 13.41 -0.24 10.87
N LYS A 51 13.31 -1.59 10.87
CA LYS A 51 14.10 -2.43 9.98
C LYS A 51 13.73 -2.14 8.52
N LEU A 52 12.44 -2.23 8.16
CA LEU A 52 11.95 -1.99 6.79
C LEU A 52 12.39 -0.63 6.23
N THR A 53 12.34 0.42 7.05
CA THR A 53 12.58 1.80 6.62
C THR A 53 14.00 2.29 6.91
N ASP A 54 14.96 1.39 7.15
CA ASP A 54 16.34 1.73 7.51
C ASP A 54 16.93 2.79 6.55
N PRO A 55 17.22 4.02 7.02
CA PRO A 55 17.72 5.10 6.18
C PRO A 55 19.11 4.81 5.60
N ALA A 56 19.88 3.91 6.22
CA ALA A 56 21.23 3.57 5.75
C ALA A 56 21.24 2.70 4.47
N LEU A 57 20.12 2.06 4.13
CA LEU A 57 20.01 1.26 2.92
C LEU A 57 19.80 2.13 1.68
N SER A 58 20.41 1.72 0.56
CA SER A 58 20.06 2.24 -0.76
C SER A 58 18.59 1.92 -1.08
N SER A 59 17.98 2.60 -2.05
CA SER A 59 16.59 2.31 -2.45
C SER A 59 16.39 0.86 -2.89
N GLN A 60 17.35 0.31 -3.65
CA GLN A 60 17.30 -1.07 -4.13
C GLN A 60 17.52 -2.08 -2.98
N ASP A 61 18.44 -1.82 -2.06
CA ASP A 61 18.64 -2.65 -0.87
C ASP A 61 17.44 -2.64 0.06
N SER A 62 16.84 -1.45 0.27
CA SER A 62 15.64 -1.28 1.08
C SER A 62 14.45 -2.04 0.46
N TYR A 63 14.30 -1.97 -0.87
CA TYR A 63 13.30 -2.76 -1.58
C TYR A 63 13.55 -4.26 -1.42
N ARG A 64 14.77 -4.75 -1.67
CA ARG A 64 15.12 -6.18 -1.49
C ARG A 64 14.81 -6.66 -0.07
N GLN A 65 15.20 -5.88 0.94
CA GLN A 65 14.90 -6.20 2.33
C GLN A 65 13.39 -6.26 2.59
N MET A 66 12.63 -5.29 2.06
CA MET A 66 11.16 -5.32 2.14
C MET A 66 10.60 -6.59 1.50
N ARG A 67 11.06 -7.00 0.30
CA ARG A 67 10.63 -8.25 -0.35
C ARG A 67 10.90 -9.47 0.53
N THR A 68 12.13 -9.63 1.03
CA THR A 68 12.52 -10.77 1.88
C THR A 68 11.72 -10.82 3.19
N MET A 69 11.28 -9.67 3.71
CA MET A 69 10.45 -9.62 4.93
C MET A 69 8.98 -9.93 4.68
N LEU A 70 8.45 -9.61 3.50
CA LEU A 70 7.03 -9.64 3.22
C LEU A 70 6.56 -10.86 2.43
N ASP A 71 7.38 -11.47 1.57
CA ASP A 71 6.87 -12.44 0.58
C ASP A 71 6.16 -13.66 1.18
N ASP A 72 6.62 -14.14 2.34
CA ASP A 72 6.04 -15.29 3.06
C ASP A 72 4.86 -14.90 3.98
N LEU A 73 4.48 -13.61 4.02
CA LEU A 73 3.37 -13.15 4.85
C LEU A 73 2.03 -13.28 4.11
N ALA A 74 0.96 -13.42 4.90
CA ALA A 74 -0.41 -13.37 4.38
C ALA A 74 -0.69 -12.01 3.71
N PRO A 75 -1.53 -11.95 2.66
CA PRO A 75 -1.76 -10.73 1.89
C PRO A 75 -2.10 -9.48 2.73
N ALA A 76 -2.96 -9.64 3.75
CA ALA A 76 -3.35 -8.54 4.63
C ALA A 76 -2.17 -7.96 5.46
N ASP A 77 -1.21 -8.80 5.84
CA ASP A 77 -0.03 -8.35 6.60
C ASP A 77 1.01 -7.71 5.66
N ARG A 78 1.12 -8.20 4.42
CA ARG A 78 2.00 -7.60 3.41
C ARG A 78 1.60 -6.17 3.06
N GLY A 79 0.32 -5.94 2.76
CA GLY A 79 -0.17 -4.63 2.35
C GLY A 79 0.17 -3.54 3.37
N ASN A 80 -0.13 -3.78 4.65
CA ASN A 80 0.15 -2.82 5.72
C ASN A 80 1.64 -2.52 5.91
N LEU A 81 2.51 -3.52 5.72
CA LEU A 81 3.96 -3.34 5.85
C LEU A 81 4.58 -2.69 4.60
N ALA A 82 4.05 -2.98 3.40
CA ALA A 82 4.47 -2.35 2.17
C ALA A 82 4.11 -0.85 2.16
N GLU A 83 2.92 -0.51 2.66
CA GLU A 83 2.50 0.87 2.91
C GLU A 83 3.45 1.56 3.91
N ALA A 84 3.74 0.93 5.05
CA ALA A 84 4.64 1.49 6.04
C ALA A 84 6.07 1.69 5.50
N TRP A 85 6.55 0.74 4.68
CA TRP A 85 7.84 0.86 3.99
C TRP A 85 7.85 2.05 3.02
N TYR A 86 6.82 2.16 2.16
CA TYR A 86 6.73 3.25 1.19
C TYR A 86 6.65 4.61 1.88
N HIS A 87 5.80 4.72 2.91
CA HIS A 87 5.67 5.91 3.74
C HIS A 87 7.03 6.33 4.31
N GLY A 88 7.71 5.44 5.03
CA GLY A 88 8.99 5.78 5.67
C GLY A 88 10.13 6.09 4.69
N ARG A 89 10.09 5.57 3.45
CA ARG A 89 11.16 5.74 2.46
C ARG A 89 10.95 6.87 1.47
N PHE A 90 9.71 7.16 1.10
CA PHE A 90 9.40 8.04 -0.03
C PHE A 90 8.34 9.10 0.26
N ALA A 91 7.61 8.99 1.38
CA ALA A 91 6.49 9.86 1.72
C ALA A 91 6.37 10.09 3.23
N SER A 92 7.49 10.36 3.91
CA SER A 92 7.56 10.42 5.37
C SER A 92 6.78 11.59 5.97
N ASP A 93 6.48 12.60 5.16
CA ASP A 93 5.68 13.77 5.46
C ASP A 93 4.18 13.60 5.14
N ALA A 94 3.78 12.48 4.54
CA ALA A 94 2.40 12.23 4.16
C ALA A 94 1.53 11.84 5.36
N ASP A 95 0.29 12.36 5.36
CA ASP A 95 -0.76 11.94 6.28
C ASP A 95 -1.20 10.51 5.93
N ARG A 96 -1.38 9.65 6.92
CA ARG A 96 -1.74 8.23 6.72
C ARG A 96 -3.21 7.97 6.99
N HIS A 97 -3.78 7.02 6.25
CA HIS A 97 -5.14 6.50 6.47
C HIS A 97 -6.19 7.60 6.52
N VAL A 98 -6.17 8.50 5.53
CA VAL A 98 -7.08 9.64 5.46
C VAL A 98 -8.46 9.19 4.98
N ALA A 99 -9.47 9.36 5.84
CA ALA A 99 -10.85 9.03 5.49
C ALA A 99 -11.44 10.08 4.54
N VAL A 100 -12.00 9.62 3.42
CA VAL A 100 -12.64 10.47 2.41
C VAL A 100 -14.02 9.93 2.05
N ASN A 101 -14.94 10.83 1.70
CA ASN A 101 -16.26 10.47 1.21
C ASN A 101 -16.28 10.61 -0.31
N VAL A 102 -16.55 9.51 -1.01
CA VAL A 102 -16.52 9.43 -2.47
C VAL A 102 -17.95 9.23 -3.00
N PRO A 103 -18.64 10.28 -3.48
CA PRO A 103 -19.78 10.13 -4.38
C PRO A 103 -19.38 9.32 -5.62
N ARG A 104 -20.11 8.25 -5.86
CA ARG A 104 -19.87 7.34 -6.97
C ARG A 104 -20.60 7.80 -8.22
N THR A 105 -19.88 7.92 -9.33
CA THR A 105 -20.46 8.39 -10.60
C THR A 105 -20.90 7.26 -11.52
N GLY A 106 -20.52 6.01 -11.21
CA GLY A 106 -20.83 4.84 -12.02
C GLY A 106 -20.79 3.53 -11.24
N GLY A 107 -21.07 2.42 -11.95
CA GLY A 107 -21.12 1.08 -11.38
C GLY A 107 -22.33 0.83 -10.47
N GLU A 108 -22.30 -0.27 -9.72
CA GLU A 108 -23.39 -0.70 -8.83
C GLU A 108 -23.71 0.28 -7.70
N ASN A 109 -22.79 1.22 -7.42
CA ASN A 109 -22.92 2.22 -6.38
C ASN A 109 -23.16 3.63 -6.89
N ALA A 110 -23.42 3.82 -8.19
CA ALA A 110 -23.75 5.12 -8.77
C ALA A 110 -24.81 5.87 -7.95
N GLY A 111 -24.54 7.14 -7.64
CA GLY A 111 -25.41 8.00 -6.81
C GLY A 111 -25.29 7.79 -5.30
N LYS A 112 -24.47 6.85 -4.83
CA LYS A 112 -24.18 6.68 -3.39
C LYS A 112 -22.87 7.38 -3.02
N THR A 113 -22.75 7.75 -1.75
CA THR A 113 -21.49 8.21 -1.16
C THR A 113 -20.86 7.06 -0.37
N GLU A 114 -19.64 6.69 -0.72
CA GLU A 114 -18.85 5.67 -0.03
C GLU A 114 -17.79 6.31 0.85
N ARG A 115 -17.70 5.87 2.11
CA ARG A 115 -16.55 6.21 2.95
C ARG A 115 -15.37 5.32 2.58
N ARG A 116 -14.28 5.92 2.13
CA ARG A 116 -13.02 5.26 1.79
C ARG A 116 -11.91 5.74 2.72
N VAL A 117 -10.83 4.99 2.79
CA VAL A 117 -9.61 5.37 3.50
C VAL A 117 -8.50 5.33 2.46
N VAL A 118 -7.91 6.47 2.17
CA VAL A 118 -6.73 6.58 1.31
C VAL A 118 -5.53 6.14 2.12
N ASP A 119 -4.61 5.37 1.54
CA ASP A 119 -3.43 4.90 2.26
C ASP A 119 -2.60 6.09 2.78
N MET A 120 -2.32 7.06 1.90
CA MET A 120 -1.59 8.30 2.22
C MET A 120 -2.07 9.53 1.44
N VAL A 121 -1.92 10.72 2.02
CA VAL A 121 -2.10 12.01 1.33
C VAL A 121 -0.83 12.86 1.48
N GLN A 122 -0.24 13.24 0.35
CA GLN A 122 0.95 14.10 0.28
C GLN A 122 0.61 15.38 -0.48
N GLY A 123 0.40 16.48 0.26
CA GLY A 123 -0.19 17.70 -0.31
C GLY A 123 -1.56 17.38 -0.91
N GLU A 124 -1.75 17.67 -2.20
CA GLU A 124 -3.00 17.38 -2.91
C GLU A 124 -3.04 15.99 -3.59
N THR A 125 -2.07 15.13 -3.29
CA THR A 125 -1.95 13.81 -3.94
C THR A 125 -2.37 12.69 -3.00
N ALA A 126 -3.44 11.99 -3.34
CA ALA A 126 -3.75 10.69 -2.77
C ALA A 126 -2.77 9.64 -3.31
N VAL A 127 -2.22 8.82 -2.43
CA VAL A 127 -1.29 7.75 -2.78
C VAL A 127 -1.86 6.41 -2.31
N GLU A 128 -1.95 5.45 -3.22
CA GLU A 128 -2.46 4.10 -2.99
C GLU A 128 -1.35 3.08 -3.26
N VAL A 129 -0.91 2.35 -2.24
CA VAL A 129 0.16 1.36 -2.34
C VAL A 129 -0.43 -0.04 -2.52
N LYS A 130 0.09 -0.79 -3.49
CA LYS A 130 -0.40 -2.10 -3.89
C LYS A 130 0.75 -3.12 -3.89
N ASP A 131 0.72 -4.02 -2.91
CA ASP A 131 1.57 -5.22 -2.84
C ASP A 131 0.78 -6.46 -3.27
N VAL A 132 0.42 -6.52 -4.54
CA VAL A 132 -0.36 -7.62 -5.13
C VAL A 132 0.31 -8.09 -6.41
N ALA A 133 0.18 -9.38 -6.75
CA ALA A 133 0.68 -9.92 -8.02
C ALA A 133 -0.40 -9.93 -9.13
N GLY A 134 -1.67 -9.66 -8.77
CA GLY A 134 -2.80 -9.74 -9.67
C GLY A 134 -3.49 -8.41 -9.90
N LYS A 135 -4.69 -8.47 -10.48
CA LYS A 135 -5.54 -7.30 -10.72
C LYS A 135 -5.97 -6.66 -9.39
N ILE A 136 -5.98 -5.33 -9.36
CA ILE A 136 -6.61 -4.59 -8.26
C ILE A 136 -8.12 -4.69 -8.38
N ASP A 137 -8.81 -4.50 -7.25
CA ASP A 137 -10.27 -4.42 -7.23
C ASP A 137 -10.74 -3.27 -8.12
N ALA A 138 -11.53 -3.60 -9.15
CA ALA A 138 -12.01 -2.63 -10.12
C ALA A 138 -12.90 -1.56 -9.46
N ASN A 139 -13.77 -1.94 -8.52
CA ASN A 139 -14.66 -1.02 -7.82
C ASN A 139 -13.88 -0.04 -6.94
N GLN A 140 -12.81 -0.51 -6.29
CA GLN A 140 -11.88 0.34 -5.55
C GLN A 140 -11.15 1.31 -6.48
N PHE A 141 -10.65 0.83 -7.62
CA PHE A 141 -9.97 1.68 -8.60
C PHE A 141 -10.89 2.79 -9.10
N GLU A 142 -12.11 2.45 -9.55
CA GLU A 142 -13.08 3.45 -9.99
C GLU A 142 -13.46 4.44 -8.87
N ALA A 143 -13.43 4.02 -7.59
CA ALA A 143 -13.73 4.90 -6.45
C ALA A 143 -12.72 6.05 -6.37
N TYR A 144 -11.44 5.75 -6.49
CA TYR A 144 -10.42 6.79 -6.40
C TYR A 144 -10.34 7.64 -7.67
N LEU A 145 -10.76 7.11 -8.83
CA LEU A 145 -10.99 7.96 -10.01
C LEU A 145 -12.17 8.91 -9.79
N ASP A 146 -13.25 8.46 -9.15
CA ASP A 146 -14.38 9.32 -8.77
C ASP A 146 -13.95 10.42 -7.78
N LEU A 147 -12.98 10.15 -6.91
CA LEU A 147 -12.40 11.17 -6.01
C LEU A 147 -11.83 12.37 -6.79
N LEU A 148 -11.20 12.12 -7.94
CA LEU A 148 -10.68 13.20 -8.79
C LEU A 148 -11.80 14.04 -9.42
N LYS A 149 -12.97 13.45 -9.69
CA LYS A 149 -14.10 14.16 -10.31
C LYS A 149 -14.74 15.17 -9.36
N ILE A 150 -14.82 14.84 -8.07
CA ILE A 150 -15.44 15.70 -7.03
C ILE A 150 -14.83 17.09 -6.99
N GLN A 151 -13.52 17.19 -7.17
CA GLN A 151 -12.82 18.47 -7.11
C GLN A 151 -13.23 19.39 -8.28
N GLU A 152 -13.54 18.83 -9.46
CA GLU A 152 -14.02 19.63 -10.61
C GLU A 152 -15.41 20.22 -10.35
N GLU A 153 -16.22 19.53 -9.53
CA GLU A 153 -17.56 19.94 -9.14
C GLU A 153 -17.57 20.84 -7.88
N GLY A 154 -16.40 21.24 -7.38
CA GLY A 154 -16.26 22.16 -6.24
C GLY A 154 -16.31 21.50 -4.86
N GLY A 155 -16.12 20.17 -4.76
CA GLY A 155 -16.02 19.49 -3.48
C GLY A 155 -14.68 19.74 -2.76
N ASP A 156 -14.74 19.84 -1.44
CA ASP A 156 -13.60 20.19 -0.57
C ASP A 156 -12.96 18.93 0.04
N VAL A 157 -12.24 18.16 -0.78
CA VAL A 157 -11.42 17.04 -0.28
C VAL A 157 -9.92 17.36 -0.35
N GLY A 158 -9.55 18.47 -1.00
CA GLY A 158 -8.15 18.90 -1.18
C GLY A 158 -7.29 17.95 -2.02
N ILE A 159 -7.86 16.88 -2.58
CA ILE A 159 -7.15 15.85 -3.34
C ILE A 159 -7.39 16.10 -4.83
N THR A 160 -6.40 16.66 -5.50
CA THR A 160 -6.45 16.97 -6.93
C THR A 160 -5.74 15.91 -7.79
N LYS A 161 -4.90 15.06 -7.18
CA LYS A 161 -4.07 14.06 -7.86
C LYS A 161 -4.17 12.69 -7.20
N LEU A 162 -3.95 11.65 -8.00
CA LEU A 162 -3.91 10.27 -7.58
C LEU A 162 -2.62 9.60 -8.07
N LYS A 163 -1.96 8.86 -7.18
CA LYS A 163 -0.77 8.08 -7.47
C LYS A 163 -0.98 6.64 -7.01
N TYR A 164 -0.94 5.69 -7.94
CA TYR A 164 -0.83 4.27 -7.59
C TYR A 164 0.64 3.87 -7.48
N VAL A 165 0.99 3.09 -6.47
CA VAL A 165 2.34 2.55 -6.28
C VAL A 165 2.25 1.04 -6.29
N PHE A 166 2.88 0.38 -7.26
CA PHE A 166 3.00 -1.07 -7.30
C PHE A 166 4.37 -1.48 -6.77
N THR A 167 4.39 -2.19 -5.64
CA THR A 167 5.60 -2.75 -5.03
C THR A 167 5.94 -4.14 -5.54
N LYS A 168 5.09 -4.70 -6.40
CA LYS A 168 5.33 -5.95 -7.15
C LYS A 168 5.19 -5.67 -8.65
N PRO A 169 6.20 -6.02 -9.46
CA PRO A 169 6.12 -5.81 -10.91
C PRO A 169 4.98 -6.62 -11.56
N GLU A 170 4.65 -7.81 -11.05
CA GLU A 170 3.55 -8.63 -11.57
C GLU A 170 2.20 -7.94 -11.39
N GLY A 171 2.01 -7.27 -10.25
CA GLY A 171 0.85 -6.43 -10.01
C GLY A 171 0.80 -5.24 -10.95
N ALA A 172 1.93 -4.61 -11.25
CA ALA A 172 1.98 -3.54 -12.23
C ALA A 172 1.59 -4.06 -13.63
N VAL A 173 2.20 -5.16 -14.10
CA VAL A 173 1.89 -5.79 -15.39
C VAL A 173 0.39 -6.09 -15.51
N ALA A 174 -0.23 -6.63 -14.46
CA ALA A 174 -1.66 -6.95 -14.46
C ALA A 174 -2.60 -5.74 -14.56
N ASN A 175 -2.12 -4.51 -14.32
CA ASN A 175 -2.97 -3.33 -14.16
C ASN A 175 -2.56 -2.12 -15.01
N LEU A 176 -1.34 -2.04 -15.54
CA LEU A 176 -0.81 -0.86 -16.24
C LEU A 176 -1.61 -0.50 -17.49
N GLU A 177 -2.15 -1.47 -18.23
CA GLU A 177 -3.03 -1.20 -19.38
C GLU A 177 -4.31 -0.48 -18.94
N LYS A 178 -4.97 -0.97 -17.88
CA LYS A 178 -6.17 -0.32 -17.32
C LYS A 178 -5.85 1.09 -16.82
N VAL A 179 -4.71 1.26 -16.15
CA VAL A 179 -4.25 2.57 -15.68
C VAL A 179 -3.98 3.51 -16.86
N ALA A 180 -3.37 3.05 -17.95
CA ALA A 180 -3.13 3.84 -19.15
C ALA A 180 -4.44 4.32 -19.78
N THR A 181 -5.45 3.44 -19.89
CA THR A 181 -6.81 3.84 -20.34
C THR A 181 -7.40 4.91 -19.42
N ALA A 182 -7.29 4.75 -18.10
CA ALA A 182 -7.76 5.75 -17.15
C ALA A 182 -6.99 7.07 -17.25
N MET A 183 -5.71 7.06 -17.64
CA MET A 183 -4.93 8.30 -17.86
C MET A 183 -5.35 9.06 -19.13
N GLN A 184 -6.05 8.42 -20.07
CA GLN A 184 -6.58 9.05 -21.28
C GLN A 184 -7.90 9.79 -21.05
N ASP A 185 -8.65 9.43 -20.00
CA ASP A 185 -9.91 10.11 -19.67
C ASP A 185 -9.63 11.57 -19.30
N SER A 186 -10.38 12.50 -19.89
CA SER A 186 -10.14 13.93 -19.73
C SER A 186 -10.22 14.42 -18.28
N ARG A 187 -10.93 13.69 -17.41
CA ARG A 187 -11.12 14.02 -15.98
C ARG A 187 -9.91 13.65 -15.12
N THR A 188 -9.06 12.77 -15.62
CA THR A 188 -7.92 12.17 -14.91
C THR A 188 -6.60 12.38 -15.63
N ALA A 189 -6.63 12.86 -16.87
CA ALA A 189 -5.47 13.27 -17.65
C ALA A 189 -4.61 14.28 -16.88
N GLY A 190 -3.33 13.96 -16.71
CA GLY A 190 -2.38 14.77 -15.93
C GLY A 190 -2.58 14.75 -14.41
N ARG A 191 -3.59 14.04 -13.91
CA ARG A 191 -3.96 13.94 -12.48
C ARG A 191 -3.71 12.55 -11.91
N LEU A 192 -3.70 11.52 -12.76
CA LEU A 192 -3.35 10.14 -12.40
C LEU A 192 -1.88 9.86 -12.77
N THR A 193 -1.13 9.29 -11.83
CA THR A 193 0.24 8.79 -12.04
C THR A 193 0.38 7.37 -11.50
N VAL A 194 1.35 6.63 -12.01
CA VAL A 194 1.70 5.30 -11.47
C VAL A 194 3.20 5.19 -11.24
N GLU A 195 3.56 4.66 -10.09
CA GLU A 195 4.91 4.33 -9.69
C GLU A 195 5.04 2.81 -9.58
N VAL A 196 6.12 2.25 -10.12
CA VAL A 196 6.37 0.81 -10.10
C VAL A 196 7.80 0.54 -9.66
N PHE A 197 7.96 -0.43 -8.77
CA PHE A 197 9.26 -1.03 -8.45
C PHE A 197 9.44 -2.29 -9.29
N ASP A 198 10.51 -2.35 -10.08
CA ASP A 198 10.86 -3.55 -10.84
C ASP A 198 11.50 -4.65 -9.96
N HIS A 199 11.89 -5.77 -10.56
CA HIS A 199 12.54 -6.87 -9.83
C HIS A 199 13.87 -6.48 -9.18
N SER A 200 14.57 -5.46 -9.70
CA SER A 200 15.82 -4.95 -9.12
C SER A 200 15.58 -3.98 -7.95
N GLY A 201 14.35 -3.51 -7.77
CA GLY A 201 13.99 -2.44 -6.86
C GLY A 201 14.24 -1.04 -7.43
N GLN A 202 14.49 -0.93 -8.73
CA GLN A 202 14.52 0.37 -9.39
C GLN A 202 13.09 0.89 -9.54
N ARG A 203 12.94 2.19 -9.25
CA ARG A 203 11.68 2.90 -9.27
C ARG A 203 11.45 3.56 -10.63
N HIS A 204 10.30 3.29 -11.21
CA HIS A 204 9.81 3.90 -12.45
C HIS A 204 8.54 4.69 -12.18
N VAL A 205 8.37 5.83 -12.84
CA VAL A 205 7.16 6.66 -12.71
C VAL A 205 6.62 6.96 -14.09
N ALA A 206 5.39 6.54 -14.36
CA ALA A 206 4.65 6.87 -15.57
C ALA A 206 3.65 8.00 -15.27
N ARG A 207 3.73 9.06 -16.08
CA ARG A 207 2.90 10.27 -15.95
C ARG A 207 1.93 10.45 -17.12
N SER A 208 2.01 9.59 -18.13
CA SER A 208 1.11 9.57 -19.28
C SER A 208 0.72 8.14 -19.65
N PRO A 209 -0.32 7.95 -20.49
CA PRO A 209 -0.67 6.65 -21.03
C PRO A 209 0.51 5.97 -21.76
N GLU A 210 1.27 6.74 -22.55
CA GLU A 210 2.41 6.25 -23.32
C GLU A 210 3.55 5.79 -22.40
N ASP A 211 3.80 6.51 -21.30
CA ASP A 211 4.77 6.08 -20.29
C ASP A 211 4.35 4.76 -19.64
N ALA A 212 3.06 4.62 -19.29
CA ALA A 212 2.53 3.43 -18.64
C ALA A 212 2.62 2.20 -19.55
N LEU A 213 2.29 2.33 -20.84
CA LEU A 213 2.40 1.25 -21.82
C LEU A 213 3.86 0.90 -22.14
N ARG A 214 4.76 1.89 -22.20
CA ARG A 214 6.19 1.65 -22.35
C ARG A 214 6.75 0.87 -21.16
N LEU A 215 6.37 1.28 -19.95
CA LEU A 215 6.77 0.61 -18.72
C LEU A 215 6.22 -0.83 -18.66
N LEU A 216 4.96 -1.05 -19.05
CA LEU A 216 4.39 -2.39 -19.18
C LEU A 216 5.26 -3.28 -20.08
N HIS A 217 5.60 -2.79 -21.27
CA HIS A 217 6.42 -3.56 -22.21
C HIS A 217 7.83 -3.85 -21.69
N THR A 218 8.43 -2.95 -20.91
CA THR A 218 9.71 -3.20 -20.23
C THR A 218 9.56 -4.33 -19.20
N LEU A 219 8.55 -4.25 -18.33
CA LEU A 219 8.33 -5.24 -17.27
C LEU A 219 7.98 -6.63 -17.80
N GLU A 220 7.22 -6.72 -18.90
CA GLU A 220 6.92 -7.99 -19.56
C GLU A 220 8.16 -8.69 -20.12
N LYS A 221 9.17 -7.93 -20.57
CA LYS A 221 10.45 -8.49 -21.04
C LYS A 221 11.35 -8.97 -19.91
N GLU A 222 11.19 -8.40 -18.72
CA GLU A 222 11.95 -8.73 -17.52
C GLU A 222 11.31 -9.85 -16.71
N SER A 223 10.06 -10.20 -17.01
CA SER A 223 9.33 -11.29 -16.34
C SER A 223 9.89 -12.64 -16.80
N PRO A 224 10.41 -13.48 -15.88
CA PRO A 224 11.00 -14.77 -16.20
C PRO A 224 10.00 -15.85 -16.62
#